data_AF-A0AAD5B7T2-F1
#
_entry.id   AF-A0AAD5B7T2-F1
#
_cell.length_a   1.000
_cell.length_b   1.000
_cell.length_c   1.000
_cell.angle_alpha   90.00
_cell.angle_beta   90.00
_cell.angle_gamma   90.00
#
_symmetry.space_group_name_H-M   'P 1'
#
loop_
_entity.id
_entity.type
_entity.pdbx_description
1 polymer ?
#
loop_
_entity_poly.entity_id
_entity_poly.type
_entity_poly.pdbx_seq_one_letter_code
_entity_poly.pdbx_strand_id
1 'polypeptide(L)'
;GSFADKIVPTDEDAIGKETETVTLKCSYETNSDYIYLYWFRQYPTSAPEFLLYKGARSRDYAESTPDDGRLESKTTGDSTELTIR
;
A
#
# COMPACT_ATOMS: atom_id res chain seq x y z
N GLY A 1 -25.94 8.47 -2.52
CA GLY A 1 -24.86 9.42 -2.20
C GLY A 1 -23.55 8.77 -2.56
N SER A 2 -22.73 9.39 -3.41
CA SER A 2 -21.38 8.89 -3.63
C SER A 2 -20.53 9.33 -2.44
N PHE A 3 -20.09 8.38 -1.63
CA PHE A 3 -18.98 8.62 -0.72
C PHE A 3 -17.71 8.64 -1.58
N ALA A 4 -16.92 9.71 -1.47
CA ALA A 4 -15.61 9.78 -2.11
C ALA A 4 -14.74 8.63 -1.62
N ASP A 5 -13.84 8.14 -2.47
CA ASP A 5 -12.89 7.10 -2.06
C ASP A 5 -12.01 7.63 -0.90
N LYS A 6 -11.78 6.80 0.10
CA LYS A 6 -11.02 7.15 1.30
C LYS A 6 -9.98 6.07 1.56
N ILE A 7 -8.78 6.47 1.99
CA ILE A 7 -7.74 5.57 2.49
C ILE A 7 -7.13 6.16 3.76
N VAL A 8 -6.96 5.34 4.79
CA VAL A 8 -6.46 5.78 6.11
C VAL A 8 -5.47 4.74 6.65
N PRO A 9 -4.33 5.16 7.20
CA PRO A 9 -3.45 4.28 7.96
C PRO A 9 -4.19 3.63 9.13
N THR A 10 -3.93 2.35 9.40
CA THR A 10 -4.47 1.68 10.61
C THR A 10 -3.68 2.00 11.86
N ASP A 11 -2.40 2.36 11.69
CA ASP A 11 -1.46 2.70 12.74
C ASP A 11 -0.88 4.10 12.43
N GLU A 12 -0.55 4.87 13.47
CA GLU A 12 -0.03 6.23 13.31
C GLU A 12 1.39 6.23 12.75
N ASP A 13 2.29 5.44 13.35
CA ASP A 13 3.68 5.31 12.96
C ASP A 13 4.14 3.85 13.06
N ALA A 14 5.06 3.46 12.18
CA ALA A 14 5.77 2.19 12.28
C ALA A 14 7.28 2.47 12.36
N ILE A 15 7.91 2.01 13.44
CA ILE A 15 9.33 2.19 13.72
C ILE A 15 10.00 0.82 13.71
N GLY A 16 11.09 0.69 12.96
CA GLY A 16 11.90 -0.53 12.91
C GLY A 16 13.38 -0.23 12.71
N LYS A 17 14.23 -1.23 12.97
CA LYS A 17 15.68 -1.18 12.75
C LYS A 17 16.08 -1.81 11.41
N GLU A 18 17.32 -1.62 10.98
CA GLU A 18 17.89 -2.05 9.67
C GLU A 18 17.89 -3.58 9.41
N THR A 19 17.30 -4.39 10.28
CA THR A 19 17.15 -5.85 10.12
C THR A 19 15.76 -6.33 10.51
N GLU A 20 14.87 -5.42 10.87
CA GLU A 20 13.51 -5.72 11.28
C GLU A 20 12.58 -5.54 10.11
N THR A 21 11.65 -6.49 9.95
CA THR A 21 10.57 -6.35 8.99
C THR A 21 9.51 -5.42 9.56
N VAL A 22 9.16 -4.39 8.79
CA VAL A 22 8.10 -3.42 9.13
C VAL A 22 6.94 -3.61 8.18
N THR A 23 5.72 -3.55 8.70
CA THR A 23 4.49 -3.58 7.90
C THR A 23 3.73 -2.28 8.10
N LEU A 24 3.49 -1.56 7.01
CA LEU A 24 2.56 -0.44 6.96
C LEU A 24 1.20 -0.96 6.52
N LYS A 25 0.12 -0.50 7.13
CA LYS A 25 -1.23 -0.97 6.82
C LYS A 25 -2.20 0.20 6.70
N CYS A 26 -3.06 0.12 5.70
CA CYS A 26 -4.11 1.09 5.44
C CYS A 26 -5.44 0.38 5.20
N SER A 27 -6.53 0.95 5.70
CA SER A 27 -7.89 0.61 5.29
C SER A 27 -8.39 1.60 4.24
N TYR A 28 -9.24 1.15 3.33
CA TYR A 28 -9.86 2.02 2.33
C TYR A 28 -11.34 1.71 2.15
N GLU A 29 -12.10 2.74 1.80
CA GLU A 29 -13.53 2.68 1.49
C GLU A 29 -13.71 3.13 0.05
N THR A 30 -14.26 2.24 -0.80
CA THR A 30 -14.59 2.53 -2.20
C THR A 30 -15.73 1.64 -2.68
N ASN A 31 -16.51 2.17 -3.61
CA ASN A 31 -17.54 1.43 -4.33
C ASN A 31 -17.01 0.73 -5.60
N SER A 32 -15.73 0.92 -5.96
CA SER A 32 -15.13 0.29 -7.14
C SER A 32 -14.74 -1.16 -6.87
N ASP A 33 -15.02 -2.05 -7.83
CA ASP A 33 -14.50 -3.42 -7.83
C ASP A 33 -13.16 -3.58 -8.59
N TYR A 34 -12.76 -2.55 -9.35
CA TYR A 34 -11.50 -2.53 -10.08
C TYR A 34 -10.55 -1.54 -9.41
N ILE A 35 -9.78 -2.04 -8.44
CA ILE A 35 -8.96 -1.21 -7.56
C ILE A 35 -7.49 -1.43 -7.87
N TYR A 36 -6.73 -0.34 -7.91
CA TYR A 36 -5.26 -0.34 -7.93
C TYR A 36 -4.75 0.51 -6.76
N LEU A 37 -3.92 -0.07 -5.91
CA LEU A 37 -3.35 0.58 -4.74
C LEU A 37 -1.86 0.76 -4.93
N TYR A 38 -1.38 1.99 -4.76
CA TYR A 38 -0.01 2.39 -5.05
C TYR A 38 0.69 2.79 -3.76
N TRP A 39 1.92 2.30 -3.59
CA TRP A 39 2.79 2.66 -2.48
C TRP A 39 3.88 3.61 -2.96
N PHE A 40 4.07 4.69 -2.21
CA PHE A 40 5.07 5.71 -2.46
C PHE A 40 5.91 5.95 -1.21
N ARG A 41 7.17 6.32 -1.41
CA ARG A 41 8.05 6.85 -0.36
C ARG A 41 8.24 8.33 -0.59
N GLN A 42 8.22 9.12 0.49
CA GLN A 42 8.51 10.54 0.42
C GLN A 42 9.41 10.95 1.59
N TYR A 43 10.56 11.55 1.27
CA TYR A 43 11.39 12.23 2.26
C TYR A 43 10.91 13.67 2.44
N PRO A 44 11.23 14.34 3.57
CA PRO A 44 10.91 15.75 3.74
C PRO A 44 11.39 16.56 2.53
N THR A 45 10.50 17.36 1.95
CA THR A 45 10.73 18.21 0.75
C THR A 45 10.96 17.49 -0.59
N SER A 46 10.92 16.15 -0.64
CA SER A 46 11.04 15.40 -1.89
C SER A 46 9.69 15.24 -2.60
N ALA A 47 9.73 14.97 -3.90
CA ALA A 47 8.57 14.40 -4.58
C ALA A 47 8.33 12.95 -4.10
N PRO A 48 7.09 12.44 -4.19
CA PRO A 48 6.82 11.03 -3.97
C PRO A 48 7.56 10.15 -4.98
N GLU A 49 8.24 9.13 -4.49
CA GLU A 49 8.91 8.10 -5.27
C GLU A 49 8.03 6.85 -5.30
N PHE A 50 7.72 6.37 -6.51
CA PHE A 50 6.94 5.15 -6.68
C PHE A 50 7.73 3.94 -6.19
N LEU A 51 7.09 3.08 -5.38
CA LEU A 51 7.67 1.83 -4.89
C LEU A 51 7.11 0.63 -5.64
N LEU A 52 5.79 0.44 -5.56
CA LEU A 52 5.07 -0.69 -6.13
C LEU A 52 3.55 -0.42 -6.20
N TYR A 53 2.81 -1.27 -6.89
CA TYR A 53 1.36 -1.33 -6.79
C TYR A 53 0.85 -2.76 -6.68
N LYS A 54 -0.33 -2.92 -6.05
CA LYS A 54 -1.11 -4.16 -6.09
C LYS A 54 -2.58 -3.85 -6.30
N GLY A 55 -3.21 -4.58 -7.21
CA GLY A 55 -4.64 -4.51 -7.42
C GLY A 55 -5.40 -5.27 -6.36
N ALA A 56 -6.66 -4.91 -6.14
CA ALA A 56 -7.54 -5.57 -5.18
C ALA A 56 -8.87 -5.95 -5.84
N ARG A 57 -9.66 -6.79 -5.15
CA ARG A 57 -10.94 -7.32 -5.64
C ARG A 57 -10.78 -7.96 -7.03
N SER A 58 -11.48 -7.46 -8.07
CA SER A 58 -11.41 -8.02 -9.42
C SER A 58 -10.07 -7.78 -10.14
N ARG A 59 -9.12 -7.09 -9.50
CA ARG A 59 -7.76 -6.85 -10.01
C ARG A 59 -6.66 -7.43 -9.11
N ASP A 60 -6.98 -8.38 -8.24
CA ASP A 60 -6.00 -9.02 -7.33
C ASP A 60 -4.78 -9.66 -8.02
N TYR A 61 -4.94 -10.06 -9.28
CA TYR A 61 -3.86 -10.55 -10.16
C TYR A 61 -2.88 -9.48 -10.63
N ALA A 62 -3.21 -8.19 -10.52
CA ALA A 62 -2.40 -7.12 -11.06
C ALA A 62 -1.39 -6.64 -10.00
N GLU A 63 -0.11 -6.62 -10.36
CA GLU A 63 0.93 -6.10 -9.49
C GLU A 63 2.13 -5.57 -10.28
N SER A 64 2.89 -4.69 -9.64
CA SER A 64 4.24 -4.32 -10.06
C SER A 64 5.05 -4.16 -8.79
N THR A 65 6.08 -4.98 -8.63
CA THR A 65 6.96 -5.00 -7.46
C THR A 65 8.43 -4.98 -7.93
N PRO A 66 9.37 -4.41 -7.17
CA PRO A 66 10.79 -4.54 -7.47
C PRO A 66 11.27 -5.99 -7.38
N ASP A 67 12.26 -6.35 -8.20
CA ASP A 67 12.85 -7.70 -8.25
C ASP A 67 13.72 -8.03 -7.02
N ASP A 68 14.04 -7.05 -6.17
CA ASP A 68 14.95 -7.24 -5.03
C ASP A 68 14.31 -7.91 -3.80
N GLY A 69 12.99 -8.11 -3.80
CA GLY A 69 12.23 -8.79 -2.75
C GLY A 69 12.15 -8.04 -1.40
N ARG A 70 12.67 -6.81 -1.32
CA ARG A 70 12.65 -6.00 -0.09
C ARG A 70 11.27 -5.45 0.21
N LEU A 71 10.45 -5.29 -0.83
CA LEU A 71 9.10 -4.76 -0.74
C LEU A 71 8.10 -5.81 -1.21
N GLU A 72 7.03 -5.98 -0.44
CA GLU A 72 5.90 -6.82 -0.81
C GLU A 72 4.60 -6.12 -0.40
N SER A 73 3.59 -6.18 -1.25
CA SER A 73 2.25 -5.71 -0.89
C SER A 73 1.23 -6.82 -0.88
N LYS A 74 0.27 -6.71 0.03
CA LYS A 74 -0.92 -7.56 0.13
C LYS A 74 -2.16 -6.70 0.18
N THR A 75 -3.27 -7.23 -0.33
CA THR A 75 -4.55 -6.51 -0.41
C THR A 75 -5.69 -7.43 0.00
N THR A 76 -6.67 -6.89 0.73
CA THR A 76 -7.97 -7.52 0.98
C THR A 76 -9.06 -6.77 0.19
N GLY A 77 -10.34 -6.98 0.53
CA GLY A 77 -11.44 -6.23 -0.09
C GLY A 77 -11.48 -4.73 0.25
N ASP A 78 -10.84 -4.37 1.36
CA ASP A 78 -10.95 -3.08 2.07
C ASP A 78 -9.64 -2.62 2.75
N SER A 79 -8.53 -3.33 2.52
CA SER A 79 -7.23 -2.96 3.10
C SER A 79 -6.05 -3.28 2.20
N THR A 80 -4.93 -2.61 2.45
CA THR A 80 -3.63 -2.91 1.85
C THR A 80 -2.53 -2.83 2.88
N GLU A 81 -1.55 -3.71 2.71
CA GLU A 81 -0.35 -3.78 3.53
C GLU A 81 0.88 -3.65 2.63
N LEU A 82 1.92 -2.98 3.12
CA LEU A 82 3.26 -2.95 2.55
C LEU A 82 4.23 -3.49 3.60
N THR A 83 4.90 -4.58 3.27
CA THR A 83 5.97 -5.17 4.06
C THR A 83 7.33 -4.72 3.51
N ILE A 84 8.17 -4.19 4.39
CA ILE A 84 9.55 -3.75 4.13
C ILE A 84 10.48 -4.67 4.91
N ARG A 85 11.45 -5.29 4.23
CA ARG A 85 12.39 -6.28 4.80
C ARG A 85 13.84 -5.81 4.79
#